data_AF-A0A822G3L8-F1
#
_entry.id   AF-A0A822G3L8-F1
#
_cell.length_a   1.000
_cell.length_b   1.000
_cell.length_c   1.000
_cell.angle_alpha   90.00
_cell.angle_beta   90.00
_cell.angle_gamma   90.00
#
_symmetry.space_group_name_H-M   'P 1'
#
loop_
_entity.id
_entity.type
_entity.pdbx_description
1 polymer ?
#
loop_
_entity_poly.entity_id
_entity_poly.type
_entity_poly.pdbx_seq_one_letter_code
_entity_poly.pdbx_strand_id
1 'polypeptide(L)'
;MAKTHEWSSDLRQLVIKHYSNGDSIRTITKKVHLSSSTVHYIINKWNHTGSINNRHGRGRKRKTTSHIDRIIHRNMISSRRKPASDVALDLAINHQVSVSPQTIRNRMYEIGFRGCIARKKPFIKKSNRRKRVLWSREQLLKPMEFWNSILWSDESKFNLFGSDGRQIVWRQPHEAMKRECLQPTVKYGGGSVMVWGCMSASGVGNLVLVEGIMYKEQYEKILNENVRQSAKKLKMKSFIFMQDNDPKHTARTTQQWFKKNRVNILKWPAQSPDINPIEHCWNELERRLKPYSPKNKDELWAIMQQEWKGIGQDITSKLVNSMPKRLQEVLKYHGGPTRY
;
A
#
# COMPACT_ATOMS: atom_id res chain seq x y z
N MET A 1 -46.32 -20.20 -7.01
CA MET A 1 -45.65 -21.49 -7.27
C MET A 1 -44.49 -21.27 -8.22
N ALA A 2 -43.26 -21.62 -7.81
CA ALA A 2 -42.12 -21.62 -8.73
C ALA A 2 -42.26 -22.82 -9.68
N LYS A 3 -42.04 -22.62 -10.99
CA LYS A 3 -42.08 -23.71 -11.97
C LYS A 3 -40.96 -24.70 -11.68
N THR A 4 -41.30 -25.98 -11.55
CA THR A 4 -40.38 -27.09 -11.25
C THR A 4 -39.67 -27.64 -12.48
N HIS A 5 -40.10 -27.29 -13.70
CA HIS A 5 -39.42 -27.69 -14.92
C HIS A 5 -39.67 -26.69 -16.07
N GLU A 6 -38.63 -26.33 -16.82
CA GLU A 6 -38.72 -25.50 -18.02
C GLU A 6 -38.02 -26.17 -19.21
N TRP A 7 -38.68 -26.19 -20.37
CA TRP A 7 -38.20 -26.83 -21.60
C TRP A 7 -36.96 -26.14 -22.18
N SER A 8 -36.14 -26.84 -22.97
CA SER A 8 -34.91 -26.31 -23.59
C SER A 8 -35.17 -25.08 -24.48
N SER A 9 -34.14 -24.24 -24.69
CA SER A 9 -34.21 -23.09 -25.59
C SER A 9 -34.67 -23.50 -27.00
N ASP A 10 -34.18 -24.64 -27.47
CA ASP A 10 -34.33 -25.10 -28.84
C ASP A 10 -35.77 -25.54 -29.11
N LEU A 11 -36.40 -26.21 -28.13
CA LEU A 11 -37.82 -26.58 -28.22
C LEU A 11 -38.73 -25.35 -28.26
N ARG A 12 -38.41 -24.30 -27.50
CA ARG A 12 -39.19 -23.05 -27.52
C ARG A 12 -39.02 -22.30 -28.83
N GLN A 13 -37.79 -22.28 -29.36
CA GLN A 13 -37.51 -21.69 -30.66
C GLN A 13 -38.25 -22.42 -31.78
N LEU A 14 -38.31 -23.75 -31.71
CA LEU A 14 -39.06 -24.58 -32.65
C LEU A 14 -40.57 -24.30 -32.59
N VAL A 15 -41.14 -24.18 -31.37
CA VAL A 15 -42.55 -23.78 -31.18
C VAL A 15 -42.84 -22.42 -31.82
N ILE A 16 -41.96 -21.43 -31.61
CA ILE A 16 -42.13 -20.08 -32.16
C ILE A 16 -41.97 -20.07 -33.69
N LYS A 17 -41.02 -20.85 -34.23
CA LYS A 17 -40.84 -20.98 -35.68
C LYS A 17 -42.11 -21.54 -36.35
N HIS A 18 -42.70 -22.59 -35.80
CA HIS A 18 -43.95 -23.14 -36.32
C HIS A 18 -45.12 -22.16 -36.20
N TYR A 19 -45.23 -21.45 -35.07
CA TYR A 19 -46.25 -20.43 -34.88
C TYR A 19 -46.11 -19.27 -35.88
N SER A 20 -44.90 -18.77 -36.12
CA SER A 20 -44.64 -17.72 -37.12
C SER A 20 -44.93 -18.17 -38.55
N ASN A 21 -44.83 -19.47 -38.83
CA ASN A 21 -45.20 -20.07 -40.12
C ASN A 21 -46.72 -20.30 -40.29
N GLY A 22 -47.53 -19.92 -39.30
CA GLY A 22 -48.99 -20.05 -39.36
C GLY A 22 -49.56 -21.41 -38.95
N ASP A 23 -48.74 -22.31 -38.37
CA ASP A 23 -49.25 -23.60 -37.89
C ASP A 23 -50.23 -23.41 -36.71
N SER A 24 -51.35 -24.14 -36.72
CA SER A 24 -52.30 -24.15 -35.59
C SER A 24 -51.67 -24.75 -34.32
N ILE A 25 -52.11 -24.34 -33.14
CA ILE A 25 -51.61 -24.88 -31.85
C ILE A 25 -51.68 -26.42 -31.81
N ARG A 26 -52.74 -27.02 -32.35
CA ARG A 26 -52.91 -28.47 -32.44
C ARG A 26 -51.84 -29.13 -33.31
N THR A 27 -51.48 -28.49 -34.42
CA THR A 27 -50.40 -28.93 -35.32
C THR A 27 -49.05 -28.83 -34.64
N ILE A 28 -48.77 -27.73 -33.94
CA ILE A 28 -47.52 -27.50 -33.21
C ILE A 28 -47.33 -28.52 -32.09
N THR A 29 -48.38 -28.78 -31.31
CA THR A 29 -48.39 -29.80 -30.25
C THR A 29 -48.03 -31.19 -30.77
N LYS A 30 -48.54 -31.57 -31.94
CA LYS A 30 -48.19 -32.85 -32.59
C LYS A 30 -46.74 -32.88 -33.10
N LYS A 31 -46.25 -31.79 -33.70
CA LYS A 31 -44.89 -31.71 -34.27
C LYS A 31 -43.78 -31.67 -33.21
N VAL A 32 -44.02 -30.99 -32.09
CA VAL A 32 -43.02 -30.75 -31.03
C VAL A 32 -43.21 -31.68 -29.83
N HIS A 33 -44.25 -32.53 -29.84
CA HIS A 33 -44.60 -33.46 -28.76
C HIS A 33 -44.75 -32.77 -27.38
N LEU A 34 -45.35 -31.58 -27.36
CA LEU A 34 -45.60 -30.79 -26.14
C LEU A 34 -47.10 -30.58 -25.90
N SER A 35 -47.52 -30.54 -24.64
CA SER A 35 -48.92 -30.27 -24.30
C SER A 35 -49.41 -28.93 -24.85
N SER A 36 -50.68 -28.85 -25.24
CA SER A 36 -51.30 -27.63 -25.78
C SER A 36 -51.15 -26.44 -24.84
N SER A 37 -51.20 -26.66 -23.51
CA SER A 37 -51.01 -25.63 -22.50
C SER A 37 -49.58 -25.07 -22.49
N THR A 38 -48.57 -25.91 -22.73
CA THR A 38 -47.17 -25.50 -22.84
C THR A 38 -46.94 -24.68 -24.10
N VAL A 39 -47.44 -25.15 -25.25
CA VAL A 39 -47.35 -24.43 -26.53
C VAL A 39 -48.03 -23.06 -26.41
N HIS A 40 -49.23 -23.02 -25.84
CA HIS A 40 -49.98 -21.78 -25.61
C HIS A 40 -49.23 -20.83 -24.67
N TYR A 41 -48.62 -21.34 -23.59
CA TYR A 41 -47.80 -20.53 -22.69
C TYR A 41 -46.57 -19.92 -23.37
N ILE A 42 -45.87 -20.70 -24.21
CA ILE A 42 -44.67 -20.24 -24.94
C ILE A 42 -45.06 -19.13 -25.92
N ILE A 43 -46.14 -19.34 -26.70
CA ILE A 43 -46.65 -18.35 -27.66
C ILE A 43 -47.10 -17.07 -26.95
N ASN A 44 -47.89 -17.17 -25.88
CA ASN A 44 -48.34 -15.98 -25.14
C ASN A 44 -47.16 -15.22 -24.53
N LYS A 45 -46.16 -15.93 -23.98
CA LYS A 45 -44.94 -15.29 -23.48
C LYS A 45 -44.21 -14.55 -24.59
N TRP A 46 -44.06 -15.17 -25.77
CA TRP A 46 -43.44 -14.56 -26.94
C TRP A 46 -44.19 -13.30 -27.38
N ASN A 47 -45.51 -13.38 -27.57
CA ASN A 47 -46.34 -12.25 -28.00
C ASN A 47 -46.26 -11.05 -27.03
N HIS A 48 -46.10 -11.28 -25.72
CA HIS A 48 -46.00 -10.20 -24.72
C HIS A 48 -44.59 -9.67 -24.47
N THR A 49 -43.52 -10.40 -24.83
CA THR A 49 -42.14 -10.02 -24.44
C THR A 49 -41.13 -10.02 -25.57
N GLY A 50 -41.47 -10.58 -26.74
CA GLY A 50 -40.55 -10.76 -27.87
C GLY A 50 -39.32 -11.61 -27.55
N SER A 51 -39.31 -12.37 -26.44
CA SER A 51 -38.13 -13.11 -25.99
C SER A 51 -38.41 -14.57 -25.66
N ILE A 52 -37.55 -15.45 -26.18
CA ILE A 52 -37.53 -16.89 -25.86
C ILE A 52 -36.83 -17.17 -24.53
N ASN A 53 -36.03 -16.20 -24.05
CA ASN A 53 -35.19 -16.34 -22.87
C ASN A 53 -36.01 -16.43 -21.59
N ASN A 54 -35.43 -17.08 -20.59
CA ASN A 54 -36.02 -17.13 -19.26
C ASN A 54 -36.09 -15.75 -18.64
N ARG A 55 -37.22 -15.46 -18.00
CA ARG A 55 -37.29 -14.29 -17.13
C ARG A 55 -36.37 -14.56 -15.95
N HIS A 56 -35.51 -13.59 -15.63
CA HIS A 56 -34.72 -13.69 -14.42
C HIS A 56 -35.67 -13.80 -13.22
N GLY A 57 -35.53 -14.87 -12.44
CA GLY A 57 -36.27 -15.01 -11.19
C GLY A 57 -35.94 -13.84 -10.27
N ARG A 58 -36.89 -13.45 -9.41
CA ARG A 58 -36.71 -12.33 -8.45
C ARG A 58 -35.58 -12.57 -7.42
N GLY A 59 -34.98 -13.75 -7.42
CA GLY A 59 -33.95 -14.17 -6.47
C GLY A 59 -34.45 -14.17 -5.03
N ARG A 60 -33.54 -14.46 -4.09
CA ARG A 60 -33.82 -14.30 -2.67
C ARG A 60 -33.93 -12.81 -2.34
N LYS A 61 -35.01 -12.40 -1.67
CA LYS A 61 -35.15 -11.02 -1.18
C LYS A 61 -33.97 -10.68 -0.27
N ARG A 62 -33.42 -9.47 -0.43
CA ARG A 62 -32.33 -8.95 0.41
C ARG A 62 -32.83 -8.80 1.84
N LYS A 63 -31.95 -9.09 2.81
CA LYS A 63 -32.20 -8.79 4.23
C LYS A 63 -32.04 -7.30 4.56
N THR A 64 -31.21 -6.59 3.80
CA THR A 64 -30.96 -5.17 4.00
C THR A 64 -31.85 -4.33 3.09
N THR A 65 -32.33 -3.21 3.61
CA THR A 65 -33.05 -2.17 2.86
C THR A 65 -32.08 -1.08 2.41
N SER A 66 -32.51 -0.18 1.52
CA SER A 66 -31.71 0.98 1.11
C SER A 66 -31.30 1.86 2.31
N HIS A 67 -32.14 1.96 3.35
CA HIS A 67 -31.81 2.68 4.57
C HIS A 67 -30.67 1.99 5.35
N ILE A 68 -30.76 0.67 5.53
CA ILE A 68 -29.71 -0.12 6.20
C ILE A 68 -28.41 -0.09 5.41
N ASP A 69 -28.47 -0.16 4.07
CA ASP A 69 -27.30 -0.05 3.21
C ASP A 69 -26.60 1.30 3.41
N ARG A 70 -27.35 2.41 3.54
CA ARG A 70 -26.78 3.74 3.87
C ARG A 70 -26.10 3.78 5.23
N ILE A 71 -26.67 3.11 6.24
CA ILE A 71 -26.06 3.00 7.58
C ILE A 71 -24.76 2.19 7.50
N ILE A 72 -24.77 1.06 6.81
CA ILE A 72 -23.58 0.23 6.56
C ILE A 72 -22.50 1.07 5.91
N HIS A 73 -22.83 1.78 4.83
CA HIS A 73 -21.89 2.63 4.11
C HIS A 73 -21.33 3.71 5.03
N ARG A 74 -22.17 4.44 5.76
CA ARG A 74 -21.72 5.49 6.69
C ARG A 74 -20.77 4.95 7.76
N ASN A 75 -21.14 3.87 8.44
CA ASN A 75 -20.33 3.25 9.50
C ASN A 75 -18.97 2.77 8.96
N MET A 76 -18.98 2.08 7.82
CA MET A 76 -17.76 1.57 7.18
C MET A 76 -16.91 2.69 6.58
N ILE A 77 -17.50 3.83 6.19
CA ILE A 77 -16.80 4.99 5.63
C ILE A 77 -16.19 5.88 6.71
N SER A 78 -16.93 6.14 7.79
CA SER A 78 -16.46 6.95 8.91
C SER A 78 -15.37 6.25 9.72
N SER A 79 -15.43 4.92 9.83
CA SER A 79 -14.43 4.11 10.51
C SER A 79 -13.90 2.98 9.61
N ARG A 80 -12.97 3.34 8.72
CA ARG A 80 -12.37 2.45 7.70
C ARG A 80 -11.70 1.18 8.25
N ARG A 81 -11.38 1.16 9.55
CA ARG A 81 -10.73 0.05 10.25
C ARG A 81 -11.70 -0.84 11.02
N LYS A 82 -12.96 -0.44 11.15
CA LYS A 82 -13.97 -1.22 11.88
C LYS A 82 -14.20 -2.54 11.11
N PRO A 83 -14.05 -3.70 11.76
CA PRO A 83 -14.28 -4.97 11.08
C PRO A 83 -15.77 -5.12 10.76
N ALA A 84 -16.06 -5.83 9.67
CA ALA A 84 -17.44 -6.07 9.23
C ALA A 84 -18.29 -6.82 10.27
N SER A 85 -17.66 -7.55 11.19
CA SER A 85 -18.32 -8.18 12.35
C SER A 85 -18.96 -7.16 13.27
N ASP A 86 -18.26 -6.07 13.57
CA ASP A 86 -18.73 -5.07 14.53
C ASP A 86 -19.87 -4.25 13.93
N VAL A 87 -19.85 -4.02 12.62
CA VAL A 87 -20.97 -3.38 11.91
C VAL A 87 -22.17 -4.31 11.82
N ALA A 88 -21.96 -5.61 11.63
CA ALA A 88 -23.06 -6.58 11.70
C ALA A 88 -23.69 -6.63 13.11
N LEU A 89 -22.87 -6.58 14.16
CA LEU A 89 -23.33 -6.52 15.54
C LEU A 89 -24.09 -5.22 15.84
N ASP A 90 -23.57 -4.08 15.38
CA ASP A 90 -24.23 -2.76 15.48
C ASP A 90 -25.63 -2.76 14.84
N LEU A 91 -25.76 -3.36 13.65
CA LEU A 91 -27.07 -3.51 12.99
C LEU A 91 -28.02 -4.43 13.75
N ALA A 92 -27.52 -5.51 14.36
CA ALA A 92 -28.35 -6.41 15.15
C ALA A 92 -28.90 -5.71 16.39
N ILE A 93 -28.07 -4.92 17.08
CA ILE A 93 -28.43 -4.21 18.32
C ILE A 93 -29.32 -3.00 18.03
N ASN A 94 -28.87 -2.10 17.15
CA ASN A 94 -29.47 -0.77 16.97
C ASN A 94 -30.57 -0.73 15.90
N HIS A 95 -30.60 -1.72 15.02
CA HIS A 95 -31.51 -1.75 13.88
C HIS A 95 -32.28 -3.06 13.74
N GLN A 96 -32.11 -4.01 14.67
CA GLN A 96 -32.78 -5.32 14.67
C GLN A 96 -32.59 -6.12 13.37
N VAL A 97 -31.48 -5.89 12.67
CA VAL A 97 -31.16 -6.53 11.39
C VAL A 97 -29.98 -7.49 11.57
N SER A 98 -30.29 -8.79 11.67
CA SER A 98 -29.29 -9.85 11.78
C SER A 98 -28.77 -10.26 10.39
N VAL A 99 -27.51 -9.87 10.13
CA VAL A 99 -26.78 -10.13 8.89
C VAL A 99 -25.38 -10.66 9.17
N SER A 100 -24.84 -11.43 8.23
CA SER A 100 -23.46 -11.92 8.35
C SER A 100 -22.45 -10.80 8.01
N PRO A 101 -21.20 -10.88 8.51
CA PRO A 101 -20.14 -9.97 8.09
C PRO A 101 -19.91 -9.97 6.56
N GLN A 102 -20.16 -11.09 5.89
CA GLN A 102 -20.09 -11.17 4.43
C GLN A 102 -21.16 -10.33 3.74
N THR A 103 -22.35 -10.20 4.34
CA THR A 103 -23.41 -9.34 3.81
C THR A 103 -22.95 -7.88 3.81
N ILE A 104 -22.32 -7.43 4.90
CA ILE A 104 -21.70 -6.09 5.01
C ILE A 104 -20.66 -5.88 3.91
N ARG A 105 -19.74 -6.83 3.71
CA ARG A 105 -18.72 -6.75 2.64
C ARG A 105 -19.36 -6.66 1.26
N ASN A 106 -20.39 -7.45 0.98
CA ASN A 106 -21.11 -7.41 -0.30
C ASN A 106 -21.75 -6.03 -0.54
N ARG A 107 -22.31 -5.39 0.50
CA ARG A 107 -22.84 -4.01 0.39
C ARG A 107 -21.75 -2.99 0.04
N MET A 108 -20.54 -3.20 0.55
CA MET A 108 -19.37 -2.37 0.23
C MET A 108 -18.83 -2.65 -1.18
N TYR A 109 -18.84 -3.91 -1.63
CA TYR A 109 -18.43 -4.26 -3.00
C TYR A 109 -19.35 -3.64 -4.06
N GLU A 110 -20.65 -3.55 -3.79
CA GLU A 110 -21.61 -2.90 -4.71
C GLU A 110 -21.30 -1.42 -4.95
N ILE A 111 -20.65 -0.74 -3.99
CA ILE A 111 -20.19 0.65 -4.13
C ILE A 111 -18.68 0.75 -4.43
N GLY A 112 -18.05 -0.36 -4.86
CA GLY A 112 -16.66 -0.39 -5.31
C GLY A 112 -15.59 -0.42 -4.22
N PHE A 113 -15.96 -0.56 -2.94
CA PHE A 113 -14.98 -0.64 -1.83
C PHE A 113 -14.48 -2.08 -1.64
N ARG A 114 -13.18 -2.26 -1.42
CA ARG A 114 -12.56 -3.58 -1.19
C ARG A 114 -11.70 -3.62 0.07
N GLY A 115 -11.45 -4.84 0.55
CA GLY A 115 -10.50 -5.12 1.60
C GLY A 115 -9.10 -5.06 1.05
N CYS A 116 -8.22 -4.31 1.70
CA CYS A 116 -6.83 -4.17 1.30
C CYS A 116 -5.93 -4.37 2.52
N ILE A 117 -4.63 -4.23 2.36
CA ILE A 117 -3.69 -4.18 3.48
C ILE A 117 -3.28 -2.72 3.69
N ALA A 118 -3.31 -2.26 4.94
CA ALA A 118 -2.84 -0.91 5.27
C ALA A 118 -1.35 -0.76 4.96
N ARG A 119 -0.93 0.41 4.46
CA ARG A 119 0.50 0.69 4.30
C ARG A 119 1.08 1.16 5.63
N LYS A 120 2.25 0.71 6.06
CA LYS A 120 2.90 1.25 7.26
C LYS A 120 3.56 2.59 6.91
N LYS A 121 3.08 3.73 7.42
CA LYS A 121 3.68 5.06 7.20
C LYS A 121 3.52 5.94 8.46
N PRO A 122 4.48 6.84 8.75
CA PRO A 122 4.43 7.69 9.93
C PRO A 122 3.31 8.73 9.84
N PHE A 123 2.69 9.05 10.98
CA PHE A 123 1.74 10.16 11.06
C PHE A 123 2.47 11.50 11.07
N ILE A 124 2.34 12.27 9.98
CA ILE A 124 2.97 13.58 9.82
C ILE A 124 2.10 14.66 10.45
N LYS A 125 2.65 15.41 11.42
CA LYS A 125 1.96 16.54 12.07
C LYS A 125 1.61 17.63 11.04
N LYS A 126 0.48 18.33 11.22
CA LYS A 126 0.02 19.40 10.30
C LYS A 126 1.07 20.51 10.09
N SER A 127 1.78 20.88 11.15
CA SER A 127 2.91 21.83 11.08
C SER A 127 4.07 21.29 10.23
N ASN A 128 4.43 20.02 10.38
CA ASN A 128 5.47 19.37 9.59
C ASN A 128 5.08 19.22 8.12
N ARG A 129 3.81 19.00 7.81
CA ARG A 129 3.32 19.01 6.41
C ARG A 129 3.62 20.33 5.70
N ARG A 130 3.38 21.48 6.38
CA ARG A 130 3.70 22.81 5.82
C ARG A 130 5.19 22.96 5.56
N LYS A 131 6.03 22.57 6.53
CA LYS A 131 7.50 22.59 6.39
C LYS A 131 7.98 21.71 5.23
N ARG A 132 7.42 20.51 5.09
CA ARG A 132 7.69 19.61 3.96
C ARG A 132 7.34 20.24 2.61
N VAL A 133 6.19 20.91 2.50
CA VAL A 133 5.78 21.60 1.26
C VAL A 133 6.72 22.75 0.92
N LEU A 134 7.03 23.62 1.89
CA LEU A 134 7.95 24.75 1.68
C LEU A 134 9.33 24.26 1.24
N TRP A 135 9.88 23.31 1.99
CA TRP A 135 11.17 22.71 1.67
C TRP A 135 11.17 22.07 0.27
N SER A 136 10.12 21.30 -0.07
CA SER A 136 10.03 20.64 -1.39
C SER A 136 9.95 21.64 -2.54
N ARG A 137 9.28 22.78 -2.37
CA ARG A 137 9.23 23.85 -3.37
C ARG A 137 10.61 24.46 -3.59
N GLU A 138 11.31 24.79 -2.51
CA GLU A 138 12.67 25.36 -2.59
C GLU A 138 13.66 24.38 -3.22
N GLN A 139 13.58 23.10 -2.86
CA GLN A 139 14.53 22.10 -3.35
C GLN A 139 14.25 21.64 -4.78
N LEU A 140 13.01 21.74 -5.28
CA LEU A 140 12.69 21.38 -6.67
C LEU A 140 13.43 22.23 -7.72
N LEU A 141 13.91 23.41 -7.34
CA LEU A 141 14.73 24.29 -8.18
C LEU A 141 16.18 23.81 -8.32
N LYS A 142 16.61 22.81 -7.54
CA LYS A 142 17.98 22.32 -7.54
C LYS A 142 18.24 21.38 -8.71
N PRO A 143 19.37 21.53 -9.42
CA PRO A 143 19.71 20.68 -10.56
C PRO A 143 20.16 19.29 -10.09
N MET A 144 20.33 18.34 -11.02
CA MET A 144 20.60 16.95 -10.65
C MET A 144 21.96 16.77 -9.95
N GLU A 145 22.93 17.58 -10.34
CA GLU A 145 24.29 17.68 -9.80
C GLU A 145 24.27 17.98 -8.29
N PHE A 146 23.31 18.80 -7.83
CA PHE A 146 23.13 19.07 -6.41
C PHE A 146 22.78 17.78 -5.65
N TRP A 147 21.82 16.99 -6.14
CA TRP A 147 21.44 15.74 -5.47
C TRP A 147 22.54 14.68 -5.56
N ASN A 148 23.29 14.64 -6.67
CA ASN A 148 24.43 13.75 -6.84
C ASN A 148 25.60 14.10 -5.90
N SER A 149 25.67 15.35 -5.42
CA SER A 149 26.64 15.81 -4.42
C SER A 149 26.26 15.50 -2.97
N ILE A 150 25.08 14.94 -2.72
CA ILE A 150 24.62 14.65 -1.36
C ILE A 150 25.08 13.25 -0.93
N LEU A 151 25.68 13.18 0.26
CA LEU A 151 25.92 11.95 1.01
C LEU A 151 24.72 11.71 1.94
N TRP A 152 23.86 10.78 1.56
CA TRP A 152 22.67 10.39 2.30
C TRP A 152 23.07 9.43 3.41
N SER A 153 22.61 9.66 4.64
CA SER A 153 22.85 8.76 5.77
C SER A 153 21.58 8.50 6.57
N ASP A 154 21.53 7.36 7.24
CA ASP A 154 20.46 7.00 8.18
C ASP A 154 20.86 5.78 9.02
N GLU A 155 20.07 5.52 10.06
CA GLU A 155 20.13 4.28 10.82
C GLU A 155 18.96 3.34 10.46
N SER A 156 19.24 2.03 10.43
CA SER A 156 18.18 1.03 10.22
C SER A 156 18.36 -0.18 11.13
N LYS A 157 17.26 -0.90 11.36
CA LYS A 157 17.19 -2.09 12.20
C LYS A 157 16.81 -3.29 11.33
N PHE A 158 17.63 -4.34 11.38
CA PHE A 158 17.37 -5.62 10.72
C PHE A 158 17.12 -6.70 11.78
N ASN A 159 16.00 -7.41 11.67
CA ASN A 159 15.63 -8.47 12.62
C ASN A 159 16.27 -9.80 12.20
N LEU A 160 16.68 -10.61 13.18
CA LEU A 160 17.21 -11.97 12.96
C LEU A 160 16.08 -12.97 12.69
N PHE A 161 14.95 -12.83 13.39
CA PHE A 161 13.74 -13.64 13.19
C PHE A 161 12.48 -12.79 13.05
N GLY A 162 11.68 -13.06 12.00
CA GLY A 162 10.32 -12.55 11.84
C GLY A 162 10.17 -11.17 11.18
N SER A 163 9.13 -11.05 10.33
CA SER A 163 8.63 -9.76 9.85
C SER A 163 7.62 -9.18 10.85
N ASP A 164 7.72 -7.90 11.21
CA ASP A 164 6.70 -7.20 12.00
C ASP A 164 5.31 -7.45 11.40
N GLY A 165 4.39 -8.06 12.17
CA GLY A 165 3.13 -8.64 11.70
C GLY A 165 2.31 -7.78 10.71
N ARG A 166 1.59 -8.46 9.80
CA ARG A 166 0.74 -7.86 8.76
C ARG A 166 -0.65 -7.49 9.31
N GLN A 167 -1.15 -6.27 9.07
CA GLN A 167 -2.51 -5.84 9.42
C GLN A 167 -3.35 -5.46 8.17
N ILE A 168 -4.53 -6.04 8.05
CA ILE A 168 -5.47 -5.83 6.92
C ILE A 168 -6.30 -4.55 7.14
N VAL A 169 -6.46 -3.68 6.14
CA VAL A 169 -7.29 -2.44 6.16
C VAL A 169 -8.03 -2.16 4.84
N TRP A 170 -9.31 -1.80 4.90
CA TRP A 170 -10.22 -1.62 3.75
C TRP A 170 -10.10 -0.21 3.11
N ARG A 171 -9.88 -0.12 1.78
CA ARG A 171 -9.69 1.17 1.05
C ARG A 171 -9.90 1.05 -0.46
N GLN A 172 -10.11 2.18 -1.15
CA GLN A 172 -10.04 2.24 -2.62
C GLN A 172 -8.58 2.34 -3.13
N PRO A 173 -8.26 2.01 -4.40
CA PRO A 173 -6.89 2.00 -4.91
C PRO A 173 -6.09 3.31 -4.68
N HIS A 174 -6.74 4.47 -4.83
CA HIS A 174 -6.12 5.78 -4.65
C HIS A 174 -6.00 6.22 -3.19
N GLU A 175 -6.64 5.52 -2.24
CA GLU A 175 -6.67 5.89 -0.82
C GLU A 175 -5.50 5.32 -0.02
N ALA A 176 -4.51 4.75 -0.71
CA ALA A 176 -3.43 4.01 -0.07
C ALA A 176 -2.61 4.81 0.96
N MET A 177 -2.59 6.14 0.81
CA MET A 177 -1.86 7.07 1.68
C MET A 177 -2.75 7.81 2.68
N LYS A 178 -4.06 7.51 2.72
CA LYS A 178 -4.95 8.10 3.72
C LYS A 178 -4.59 7.61 5.11
N ARG A 179 -4.67 8.50 6.10
CA ARG A 179 -4.27 8.28 7.49
C ARG A 179 -4.92 7.03 8.10
N GLU A 180 -6.18 6.83 7.79
CA GLU A 180 -7.03 5.75 8.26
C GLU A 180 -6.59 4.40 7.67
N CYS A 181 -5.79 4.41 6.60
CA CYS A 181 -5.31 3.24 5.87
C CYS A 181 -3.87 2.85 6.22
N LEU A 182 -3.31 3.34 7.34
CA LEU A 182 -1.92 3.09 7.74
C LEU A 182 -1.76 2.32 9.07
N GLN A 183 -0.85 1.35 9.13
CA GLN A 183 -0.50 0.61 10.36
C GLN A 183 0.72 1.26 11.05
N PRO A 184 0.69 1.52 12.37
CA PRO A 184 1.85 1.98 13.12
C PRO A 184 2.87 0.84 13.37
N THR A 185 4.16 1.16 13.38
CA THR A 185 5.28 0.23 13.64
C THR A 185 5.73 0.30 15.10
N VAL A 186 5.90 -0.86 15.76
CA VAL A 186 6.49 -1.02 17.11
C VAL A 186 7.64 -2.04 17.04
N LYS A 187 8.70 -1.85 17.84
CA LYS A 187 10.01 -2.53 17.69
C LYS A 187 10.33 -3.56 18.81
N TYR A 188 9.72 -4.74 18.92
CA TYR A 188 10.22 -5.75 19.90
C TYR A 188 10.03 -7.23 19.49
N GLY A 189 11.09 -8.03 19.74
CA GLY A 189 11.12 -9.51 19.68
C GLY A 189 12.11 -10.10 18.64
N GLY A 190 12.97 -11.05 19.03
CA GLY A 190 13.68 -11.95 18.08
C GLY A 190 15.18 -11.73 17.84
N GLY A 191 15.83 -10.77 18.50
CA GLY A 191 17.23 -10.40 18.20
C GLY A 191 17.33 -9.56 16.92
N SER A 192 18.11 -8.48 16.95
CA SER A 192 18.25 -7.56 15.82
C SER A 192 19.62 -6.91 15.78
N VAL A 193 20.00 -6.48 14.58
CA VAL A 193 21.19 -5.70 14.30
C VAL A 193 20.75 -4.28 13.95
N MET A 194 21.30 -3.28 14.64
CA MET A 194 21.14 -1.88 14.28
C MET A 194 22.38 -1.45 13.50
N VAL A 195 22.20 -0.74 12.39
CA VAL A 195 23.30 -0.27 11.55
C VAL A 195 23.14 1.21 11.24
N TRP A 196 24.27 1.87 11.08
CA TRP A 196 24.37 3.15 10.39
C TRP A 196 24.97 2.92 9.01
N GLY A 197 24.48 3.61 8.00
CA GLY A 197 25.15 3.61 6.71
C GLY A 197 24.92 4.88 5.93
N CYS A 198 25.65 5.00 4.84
CA CYS A 198 25.51 6.13 3.93
C CYS A 198 25.65 5.73 2.47
N MET A 199 25.10 6.53 1.56
CA MET A 199 25.22 6.34 0.13
C MET A 199 25.20 7.67 -0.62
N SER A 200 25.65 7.65 -1.87
CA SER A 200 25.49 8.74 -2.84
C SER A 200 25.01 8.18 -4.18
N ALA A 201 24.81 9.04 -5.18
CA ALA A 201 24.54 8.60 -6.54
C ALA A 201 25.66 7.70 -7.11
N SER A 202 26.90 7.82 -6.61
CA SER A 202 28.05 7.04 -7.06
C SER A 202 28.16 5.65 -6.44
N GLY A 203 27.33 5.33 -5.43
CA GLY A 203 27.33 4.03 -4.77
C GLY A 203 27.16 4.13 -3.26
N VAL A 204 27.38 3.01 -2.58
CA VAL A 204 27.28 2.90 -1.12
C VAL A 204 28.59 3.22 -0.41
N GLY A 205 28.48 4.01 0.66
CA GLY A 205 29.56 4.33 1.59
C GLY A 205 29.82 3.20 2.58
N ASN A 206 30.28 3.56 3.78
CA ASN A 206 30.48 2.61 4.86
C ASN A 206 29.14 2.16 5.45
N LEU A 207 29.12 0.92 5.94
CA LEU A 207 28.07 0.37 6.80
C LEU A 207 28.73 0.05 8.14
N VAL A 208 28.11 0.48 9.23
CA VAL A 208 28.68 0.42 10.58
C VAL A 208 27.68 -0.24 11.51
N LEU A 209 28.14 -1.23 12.26
CA LEU A 209 27.36 -1.86 13.32
C LEU A 209 27.18 -0.88 14.48
N VAL A 210 25.95 -0.76 14.97
CA VAL A 210 25.61 0.07 16.12
C VAL A 210 25.37 -0.85 17.31
N GLU A 211 26.27 -0.78 18.27
CA GLU A 211 26.19 -1.55 19.51
C GLU A 211 25.25 -0.85 20.50
N GLY A 212 24.18 -1.53 20.90
CA GLY A 212 23.23 -1.01 21.89
C GLY A 212 22.36 0.14 21.37
N ILE A 213 22.06 1.09 22.27
CA ILE A 213 21.32 2.31 21.93
C ILE A 213 22.34 3.37 21.49
N MET A 214 22.15 3.93 20.29
CA MET A 214 23.01 4.99 19.80
C MET A 214 22.78 6.30 20.54
N TYR A 215 23.73 6.67 21.40
CA TYR A 215 23.82 8.00 21.99
C TYR A 215 24.71 8.94 21.14
N LYS A 216 24.75 10.21 21.52
CA LYS A 216 25.47 11.27 20.78
C LYS A 216 26.96 10.98 20.64
N GLU A 217 27.59 10.38 21.64
CA GLU A 217 29.03 10.07 21.65
C GLU A 217 29.37 9.01 20.60
N GLN A 218 28.57 7.94 20.52
CA GLN A 218 28.73 6.90 19.51
C GLN A 218 28.44 7.46 18.11
N TYR A 219 27.45 8.35 17.99
CA TYR A 219 27.17 9.04 16.72
C TYR A 219 28.37 9.88 16.26
N GLU A 220 28.98 10.67 17.16
CA GLU A 220 30.17 11.46 16.83
C GLU A 220 31.36 10.59 16.45
N LYS A 221 31.55 9.43 17.09
CA LYS A 221 32.56 8.45 16.69
C LYS A 221 32.31 7.96 15.25
N ILE A 222 31.06 7.61 14.93
CA ILE A 222 30.67 7.22 13.57
C ILE A 222 30.97 8.35 12.57
N LEU A 223 30.63 9.60 12.89
CA LEU A 223 30.91 10.75 12.03
C LEU A 223 32.42 10.90 11.75
N ASN A 224 33.23 10.86 12.81
CA ASN A 224 34.70 10.96 12.74
C ASN A 224 35.31 9.91 11.83
N GLU A 225 34.93 8.65 12.03
CA GLU A 225 35.57 7.51 11.37
C GLU A 225 35.05 7.30 9.94
N ASN A 226 33.76 7.58 9.69
CA ASN A 226 33.10 7.05 8.49
C ASN A 226 32.69 8.09 7.45
N VAL A 227 32.39 9.34 7.82
CA VAL A 227 31.82 10.31 6.86
C VAL A 227 32.83 10.66 5.77
N ARG A 228 34.05 11.08 6.15
CA ARG A 228 35.10 11.43 5.19
C ARG A 228 35.64 10.21 4.46
N GLN A 229 35.75 9.07 5.14
CA GLN A 229 36.18 7.81 4.53
C GLN A 229 35.19 7.38 3.44
N SER A 230 33.89 7.47 3.70
CA SER A 230 32.83 7.16 2.72
C SER A 230 32.85 8.11 1.54
N ALA A 231 32.98 9.42 1.78
CA ALA A 231 33.11 10.41 0.70
C ALA A 231 34.34 10.13 -0.19
N LYS A 232 35.49 9.77 0.41
CA LYS A 232 36.71 9.38 -0.31
C LYS A 232 36.49 8.10 -1.13
N LYS A 233 35.88 7.06 -0.53
CA LYS A 233 35.52 5.80 -1.20
C LYS A 233 34.65 6.05 -2.43
N LEU A 234 33.71 6.98 -2.32
CA LEU A 234 32.76 7.37 -3.37
C LEU A 234 33.33 8.42 -4.35
N LYS A 235 34.62 8.78 -4.21
CA LYS A 235 35.32 9.78 -5.04
C LYS A 235 34.61 11.15 -5.07
N MET A 236 33.96 11.52 -3.98
CA MET A 236 33.27 12.81 -3.85
C MET A 236 34.27 13.92 -3.48
N LYS A 237 34.51 14.87 -4.40
CA LYS A 237 35.42 16.01 -4.16
C LYS A 237 34.86 16.99 -3.13
N SER A 238 33.58 17.29 -3.26
CA SER A 238 32.79 18.13 -2.34
C SER A 238 31.44 17.48 -2.14
N PHE A 239 30.91 17.50 -0.92
CA PHE A 239 29.62 16.90 -0.62
C PHE A 239 28.84 17.69 0.42
N ILE A 240 27.52 17.49 0.38
CA ILE A 240 26.60 17.93 1.42
C ILE A 240 26.15 16.68 2.17
N PHE A 241 26.18 16.72 3.50
CA PHE A 241 25.74 15.61 4.34
C PHE A 241 24.25 15.73 4.63
N MET A 242 23.51 14.63 4.45
CA MET A 242 22.11 14.54 4.86
C MET A 242 21.99 13.61 6.06
N GLN A 243 21.36 14.13 7.13
CA GLN A 243 20.90 13.40 8.30
C GLN A 243 19.49 13.89 8.66
N ASP A 244 18.74 13.09 9.41
CA ASP A 244 17.43 13.51 9.91
C ASP A 244 17.54 14.47 11.12
N ASN A 245 16.38 14.80 11.72
CA ASN A 245 16.30 15.73 12.86
C ASN A 245 16.18 15.00 14.21
N ASP A 246 16.72 13.79 14.35
CA ASP A 246 16.82 13.12 15.65
C ASP A 246 17.55 14.03 16.66
N PRO A 247 17.12 14.07 17.94
CA PRO A 247 17.83 14.79 19.00
C PRO A 247 19.35 14.61 18.99
N LYS A 248 19.87 13.40 18.71
CA LYS A 248 21.33 13.14 18.66
C LYS A 248 22.02 13.84 17.49
N HIS A 249 21.31 14.02 16.37
CA HIS A 249 21.81 14.69 15.17
C HIS A 249 21.81 16.23 15.33
N THR A 250 20.87 16.73 16.13
CA THR A 250 20.72 18.18 16.42
C THR A 250 21.47 18.63 17.68
N ALA A 251 22.10 17.71 18.40
CA ALA A 251 22.90 18.01 19.59
C ALA A 251 24.02 19.02 19.30
N ARG A 252 24.33 19.87 20.29
CA ARG A 252 25.33 20.94 20.14
C ARG A 252 26.70 20.40 19.71
N THR A 253 27.13 19.28 20.29
CA THR A 253 28.42 18.65 20.04
C THR A 253 28.49 18.11 18.59
N THR A 254 27.43 17.45 18.12
CA THR A 254 27.26 17.06 16.72
C THR A 254 27.33 18.26 15.77
N GLN A 255 26.62 19.35 16.06
CA GLN A 255 26.65 20.55 15.23
C GLN A 255 28.03 21.23 15.23
N GLN A 256 28.76 21.21 16.36
CA GLN A 256 30.14 21.67 16.45
C GLN A 256 31.08 20.79 15.60
N TRP A 257 30.85 19.48 15.57
CA TRP A 257 31.62 18.56 14.73
C TRP A 257 31.53 18.94 13.26
N PHE A 258 30.33 19.18 12.72
CA PHE A 258 30.13 19.59 11.33
C PHE A 258 30.84 20.91 10.99
N LYS A 259 30.76 21.90 11.90
CA LYS A 259 31.45 23.18 11.76
C LYS A 259 32.98 23.01 11.77
N LYS A 260 33.53 22.30 12.77
CA LYS A 260 34.97 22.03 12.89
C LYS A 260 35.51 21.30 11.67
N ASN A 261 34.74 20.34 11.16
CA ASN A 261 35.12 19.54 10.00
C ASN A 261 34.73 20.18 8.67
N ARG A 262 34.17 21.39 8.62
CA ARG A 262 33.76 22.07 7.37
C ARG A 262 32.88 21.19 6.47
N VAL A 263 31.94 20.46 7.06
CA VAL A 263 30.97 19.63 6.34
C VAL A 263 29.62 20.34 6.35
N ASN A 264 29.09 20.64 5.17
CA ASN A 264 27.79 21.28 5.02
C ASN A 264 26.66 20.29 5.27
N ILE A 265 25.65 20.68 6.04
CA ILE A 265 24.48 19.85 6.32
C ILE A 265 23.30 20.31 5.45
N LEU A 266 22.62 19.35 4.82
CA LEU A 266 21.34 19.59 4.16
C LEU A 266 20.27 19.84 5.23
N LYS A 267 19.65 21.03 5.21
CA LYS A 267 18.44 21.25 6.03
C LYS A 267 17.39 20.23 5.63
N TRP A 268 16.84 19.49 6.60
CA TRP A 268 15.89 18.40 6.33
C TRP A 268 14.54 18.64 7.02
N PRO A 269 13.39 18.39 6.37
CA PRO A 269 12.09 18.51 7.02
C PRO A 269 11.82 17.30 7.94
N ALA A 270 11.35 17.54 9.16
CA ALA A 270 11.04 16.47 10.12
C ALA A 270 9.96 15.49 9.59
N GLN A 271 10.02 14.23 10.06
CA GLN A 271 9.11 13.14 9.68
C GLN A 271 9.05 12.88 8.17
N SER A 272 10.23 12.77 7.55
CA SER A 272 10.36 12.66 6.09
C SER A 272 11.18 11.46 5.59
N PRO A 273 10.94 10.23 6.10
CA PRO A 273 11.66 9.05 5.62
C PRO A 273 11.32 8.72 4.16
N ASP A 274 10.10 9.02 3.72
CA ASP A 274 9.63 8.74 2.36
C ASP A 274 10.41 9.48 1.26
N ILE A 275 11.01 10.63 1.58
CA ILE A 275 11.85 11.38 0.64
C ILE A 275 13.34 11.14 0.86
N ASN A 276 13.74 10.36 1.88
CA ASN A 276 15.13 9.94 2.06
C ASN A 276 15.44 8.74 1.12
N PRO A 277 16.33 8.88 0.13
CA PRO A 277 16.64 7.79 -0.78
C PRO A 277 17.23 6.56 -0.09
N ILE A 278 17.96 6.73 1.02
CA ILE A 278 18.64 5.60 1.69
C ILE A 278 17.65 4.61 2.32
N GLU A 279 16.43 5.06 2.65
CA GLU A 279 15.35 4.18 3.11
C GLU A 279 14.99 3.12 2.05
N HIS A 280 15.13 3.48 0.77
CA HIS A 280 14.94 2.51 -0.31
C HIS A 280 16.19 1.66 -0.55
N CYS A 281 17.38 2.15 -0.19
CA CYS A 281 18.60 1.36 -0.17
C CYS A 281 18.53 0.28 0.93
N TRP A 282 17.93 0.60 2.08
CA TRP A 282 17.63 -0.40 3.12
C TRP A 282 16.67 -1.47 2.62
N ASN A 283 15.61 -1.10 1.89
CA ASN A 283 14.70 -2.08 1.30
C ASN A 283 15.40 -3.00 0.29
N GLU A 284 16.36 -2.48 -0.48
CA GLU A 284 17.18 -3.29 -1.39
C GLU A 284 18.09 -4.24 -0.62
N LEU A 285 18.74 -3.77 0.44
CA LEU A 285 19.53 -4.63 1.33
C LEU A 285 18.63 -5.73 1.94
N GLU A 286 17.47 -5.39 2.49
CA GLU A 286 16.52 -6.37 3.03
C GLU A 286 16.11 -7.40 1.97
N ARG A 287 15.83 -6.97 0.73
CA ARG A 287 15.51 -7.87 -0.38
C ARG A 287 16.64 -8.86 -0.67
N ARG A 288 17.89 -8.40 -0.65
CA ARG A 288 19.08 -9.21 -0.84
C ARG A 288 19.35 -10.18 0.31
N LEU A 289 18.94 -9.83 1.53
CA LEU A 289 19.06 -10.70 2.71
C LEU A 289 18.02 -11.83 2.74
N LYS A 290 16.90 -11.72 2.01
CA LYS A 290 15.80 -12.72 2.04
C LYS A 290 16.19 -14.17 1.75
N PRO A 291 17.12 -14.47 0.83
CA PRO A 291 17.55 -15.85 0.56
C PRO A 291 18.37 -16.47 1.70
N TYR A 292 18.90 -15.65 2.61
CA TYR A 292 19.76 -16.10 3.70
C TYR A 292 18.95 -16.47 4.94
N SER A 293 19.48 -17.42 5.71
CA SER A 293 18.93 -17.84 7.01
C SER A 293 20.01 -17.73 8.10
N PRO A 294 20.45 -16.50 8.46
CA PRO A 294 21.50 -16.33 9.45
C PRO A 294 21.06 -16.86 10.82
N LYS A 295 21.94 -17.58 11.50
CA LYS A 295 21.66 -18.23 12.79
C LYS A 295 21.94 -17.33 13.98
N ASN A 296 22.79 -16.33 13.81
CA ASN A 296 23.16 -15.39 14.86
C ASN A 296 23.44 -14.00 14.29
N LYS A 297 23.68 -13.02 15.19
CA LYS A 297 23.91 -11.62 14.80
C LYS A 297 25.19 -11.42 13.99
N ASP A 298 26.23 -12.17 14.27
CA ASP A 298 27.53 -12.02 13.61
C ASP A 298 27.47 -12.51 12.16
N GLU A 299 26.79 -13.64 11.95
CA GLU A 299 26.49 -14.18 10.61
C GLU A 299 25.61 -13.20 9.82
N LEU A 300 24.54 -12.68 10.43
CA LEU A 300 23.70 -11.65 9.81
C LEU A 300 24.53 -10.41 9.44
N TRP A 301 25.39 -9.95 10.34
CA TRP A 301 26.25 -8.79 10.10
C TRP A 301 27.23 -9.03 8.95
N ALA A 302 27.90 -10.18 8.90
CA ALA A 302 28.82 -10.53 7.83
C ALA A 302 28.13 -10.55 6.45
N ILE A 303 26.95 -11.16 6.36
CA ILE A 303 26.13 -11.19 5.14
C ILE A 303 25.69 -9.78 4.76
N MET A 304 25.24 -8.96 5.73
CA MET A 304 24.87 -7.56 5.49
C MET A 304 26.03 -6.76 4.91
N GLN A 305 27.25 -6.93 5.41
CA GLN A 305 28.43 -6.24 4.88
C GLN A 305 28.72 -6.65 3.42
N GLN A 306 28.58 -7.94 3.10
CA GLN A 306 28.76 -8.45 1.74
C GLN A 306 27.68 -7.91 0.80
N GLU A 307 26.41 -8.05 1.15
CA GLU A 307 25.30 -7.61 0.30
C GLU A 307 25.25 -6.10 0.14
N TRP A 308 25.58 -5.35 1.19
CA TRP A 308 25.71 -3.90 1.11
C TRP A 308 26.75 -3.50 0.06
N LYS A 309 27.96 -4.07 0.10
CA LYS A 309 29.00 -3.83 -0.91
C LYS A 309 28.56 -4.23 -2.33
N GLY A 310 27.66 -5.21 -2.45
CA GLY A 310 27.07 -5.65 -3.71
C GLY A 310 25.98 -4.73 -4.29
N ILE A 311 25.54 -3.69 -3.57
CA ILE A 311 24.61 -2.69 -4.10
C ILE A 311 25.34 -1.79 -5.08
N GLY A 312 25.04 -1.99 -6.36
CA GLY A 312 25.67 -1.27 -7.48
C GLY A 312 25.27 0.21 -7.56
N GLN A 313 26.14 0.98 -8.23
CA GLN A 313 25.89 2.39 -8.54
C GLN A 313 24.61 2.59 -9.37
N ASP A 314 24.24 1.61 -10.21
CA ASP A 314 23.02 1.69 -11.01
C ASP A 314 21.75 1.77 -10.13
N ILE A 315 21.77 1.14 -8.95
CA ILE A 315 20.68 1.21 -7.97
C ILE A 315 20.71 2.56 -7.26
N THR A 316 21.84 2.94 -6.68
CA THR A 316 21.92 4.16 -5.86
C THR A 316 21.69 5.42 -6.70
N SER A 317 22.19 5.47 -7.94
CA SER A 317 21.92 6.56 -8.88
C SER A 317 20.44 6.66 -9.23
N LYS A 318 19.74 5.54 -9.51
CA LYS A 318 18.28 5.54 -9.73
C LYS A 318 17.52 6.08 -8.52
N LEU A 319 17.95 5.72 -7.30
CA LEU A 319 17.34 6.22 -6.07
C LEU A 319 17.53 7.73 -5.92
N VAL A 320 18.74 8.26 -6.14
CA VAL A 320 19.02 9.71 -6.06
C VAL A 320 18.31 10.48 -7.18
N ASN A 321 18.33 9.96 -8.42
CA ASN A 321 17.64 10.57 -9.57
C ASN A 321 16.11 10.59 -9.41
N SER A 322 15.55 9.84 -8.45
CA SER A 322 14.13 9.90 -8.12
C SER A 322 13.74 11.11 -7.26
N MET A 323 14.71 11.88 -6.75
CA MET A 323 14.45 13.01 -5.84
C MET A 323 13.42 14.02 -6.36
N PRO A 324 13.51 14.55 -7.60
CA PRO A 324 12.49 15.47 -8.10
C PRO A 324 11.07 14.89 -8.06
N LYS A 325 10.91 13.60 -8.43
CA LYS A 325 9.62 12.91 -8.38
C LYS A 325 9.11 12.71 -6.95
N ARG A 326 10.00 12.44 -6.00
CA ARG A 326 9.68 12.37 -4.55
C ARG A 326 9.11 13.70 -4.06
N LEU A 327 9.77 14.80 -4.39
CA LEU A 327 9.34 16.15 -3.99
C LEU A 327 8.00 16.53 -4.63
N GLN A 328 7.78 16.21 -5.90
CA GLN A 328 6.49 16.41 -6.57
C GLN A 328 5.34 15.67 -5.87
N GLU A 329 5.56 14.43 -5.43
CA GLU A 329 4.55 13.68 -4.67
C GLU A 329 4.28 14.33 -3.29
N VAL A 330 5.29 14.91 -2.63
CA VAL A 330 5.07 15.68 -1.39
C VAL A 330 4.13 16.86 -1.65
N LEU A 331 4.33 17.59 -2.76
CA LEU A 331 3.45 18.71 -3.13
C LEU A 331 2.03 18.22 -3.43
N LYS A 332 1.90 17.15 -4.22
CA LYS A 332 0.62 16.53 -4.58
C LYS A 332 -0.20 16.09 -3.36
N TYR A 333 0.45 15.54 -2.34
CA TYR A 333 -0.21 15.15 -1.09
C TYR A 333 -0.19 16.24 -0.01
N HIS A 334 0.10 17.49 -0.39
CA HIS A 334 0.13 18.65 0.51
C HIS A 334 0.95 18.38 1.79
N GLY A 335 2.18 17.89 1.63
CA GLY A 335 3.09 17.57 2.72
C GLY A 335 2.81 16.25 3.42
N GLY A 336 1.80 15.49 3.00
CA GLY A 336 1.47 14.17 3.55
C GLY A 336 2.49 13.09 3.15
N PRO A 337 2.26 11.83 3.60
CA PRO A 337 3.06 10.68 3.20
C PRO A 337 2.96 10.44 1.69
N THR A 338 4.08 10.09 1.07
CA THR A 338 4.14 9.77 -0.36
C THR A 338 4.19 8.26 -0.61
N ARG A 339 4.19 7.88 -1.89
CA ARG A 339 4.31 6.47 -2.32
C ARG A 339 5.67 5.83 -2.04
N TYR A 340 6.68 6.67 -1.92
CA TYR A 340 8.05 6.28 -1.60
C TYR A 340 8.12 5.86 -0.14
#